data_AF-A0A7J8MWP4-F1
#
_entry.id   AF-A0A7J8MWP4-F1
#
_cell.length_a   1.000
_cell.length_b   1.000
_cell.length_c   1.000
_cell.angle_alpha   90.00
_cell.angle_beta   90.00
_cell.angle_gamma   90.00
#
_symmetry.space_group_name_H-M   'P 1'
#
loop_
_entity.id
_entity.type
_entity.pdbx_description
1 polymer ?
#
loop_
_entity_poly.entity_id
_entity_poly.type
_entity_poly.pdbx_seq_one_letter_code
_entity_poly.pdbx_strand_id
1 'polypeptide(L)'
;VPIYIISSVAEELLAFTNIIPEWLCKQRQEKLFSGEPLFAHVKLIKERKIHVFPAVHSVELLTNWQEPCVVFCPHWSLRLGPVVHLLRYWCSDPNSLLILEGGDDANLAILPFKPMAMKVLQCSFLSGISLQKVQPLLKALQPKLLLFPKDLRCKIQISEANTIIHYSENETLCMPSSKESTEIDIATDLASQFHWKTLKQETVTRLDGELFMDQGKHRLLSGFRQADSKQHRPLLHWGSPDLKRLLTELSKMGITGTLKKNMDSAESKNAAGIIDIDDPEKALIDVRETGTVIITADENLASRIFKAIDIVLDGI
;
A
#
# COMPACT_ATOMS: atom_id res chain seq x y z
N VAL A 1 45.94 -25.14 10.60
CA VAL A 1 44.91 -25.34 9.58
C VAL A 1 44.65 -23.98 8.92
N PRO A 2 45.09 -23.77 7.67
CA PRO A 2 44.83 -22.54 6.94
C PRO A 2 43.35 -22.41 6.56
N ILE A 3 42.89 -21.17 6.48
CA ILE A 3 41.54 -20.82 6.04
C ILE A 3 41.65 -20.05 4.72
N TYR A 4 41.00 -20.52 3.67
CA TYR A 4 40.96 -19.84 2.38
C TYR A 4 39.58 -19.24 2.13
N ILE A 5 39.53 -17.98 1.69
CA ILE A 5 38.31 -17.34 1.21
C ILE A 5 38.49 -17.11 -0.28
N ILE A 6 37.73 -17.81 -1.11
CA ILE A 6 37.84 -17.74 -2.56
C ILE A 6 36.60 -17.05 -3.11
N SER A 7 36.75 -15.78 -3.49
CA SER A 7 35.70 -14.98 -4.14
C SER A 7 36.30 -13.71 -4.72
N SER A 8 35.84 -13.32 -5.91
CA SER A 8 36.30 -12.12 -6.61
C SER A 8 36.03 -10.82 -5.86
N VAL A 9 35.08 -10.83 -4.93
CA VAL A 9 34.67 -9.67 -4.12
C VAL A 9 35.06 -9.79 -2.64
N ALA A 10 35.78 -10.86 -2.25
CA ALA A 10 36.06 -11.14 -0.85
C ALA A 10 36.88 -10.03 -0.17
N GLU A 11 37.92 -9.54 -0.85
CA GLU A 11 38.83 -8.53 -0.31
C GLU A 11 38.09 -7.21 -0.06
N GLU A 12 37.31 -6.77 -1.04
CA GLU A 12 36.47 -5.56 -0.93
C GLU A 12 35.45 -5.69 0.20
N LEU A 13 34.72 -6.81 0.28
CA LEU A 13 33.72 -7.03 1.33
C LEU A 13 34.35 -7.02 2.73
N LEU A 14 35.50 -7.66 2.90
CA LEU A 14 36.22 -7.66 4.18
C LEU A 14 36.68 -6.24 4.55
N ALA A 15 37.16 -5.45 3.59
CA ALA A 15 37.47 -4.05 3.81
C ALA A 15 36.22 -3.25 4.23
N PHE A 16 35.10 -3.41 3.50
CA PHE A 16 33.83 -2.72 3.79
C PHE A 16 33.29 -3.02 5.18
N THR A 17 33.48 -4.24 5.72
CA THR A 17 33.03 -4.54 7.09
C THR A 17 33.67 -3.63 8.13
N ASN A 18 34.85 -3.07 7.85
CA ASN A 18 35.55 -2.18 8.78
C ASN A 18 35.24 -0.69 8.56
N ILE A 19 34.55 -0.33 7.47
CA ILE A 19 34.27 1.07 7.10
C ILE A 19 33.01 1.61 7.78
N ILE A 20 32.01 0.76 8.03
CA ILE A 20 30.68 1.18 8.50
C ILE A 20 30.38 0.59 9.90
N PRO A 21 31.03 1.06 10.97
CA PRO A 21 30.85 0.56 12.33
C PRO A 21 29.50 0.96 12.96
N GLU A 22 28.81 1.98 12.45
CA GLU A 22 27.59 2.56 13.02
C GLU A 22 26.42 1.55 13.07
N TRP A 23 26.45 0.56 12.19
CA TRP A 23 25.44 -0.49 12.09
C TRP A 23 25.73 -1.70 12.99
N LEU A 24 26.85 -1.69 13.72
CA LEU A 24 27.23 -2.77 14.64
C LEU A 24 26.67 -2.56 16.04
N CYS A 25 26.72 -3.59 16.88
CA CYS A 25 26.33 -3.45 18.29
C CYS A 25 27.29 -2.52 19.05
N LYS A 26 26.79 -1.88 20.12
CA LYS A 26 27.57 -0.93 20.95
C LYS A 26 28.93 -1.48 21.39
N GLN A 27 28.98 -2.75 21.81
CA GLN A 27 30.23 -3.41 22.21
C GLN A 27 31.29 -3.44 21.08
N ARG A 28 30.88 -3.58 19.82
CA ARG A 28 31.80 -3.51 18.68
C ARG A 28 32.13 -2.07 18.31
N GLN A 29 31.19 -1.14 18.43
CA GLN A 29 31.46 0.29 18.25
C GLN A 29 32.50 0.79 19.26
N GLU A 30 32.43 0.36 20.53
CA GLU A 30 33.42 0.67 21.57
C GLU A 30 34.84 0.22 21.20
N LYS A 31 34.98 -0.92 20.50
CA LYS A 31 36.28 -1.40 20.02
C LYS A 31 36.91 -0.47 18.98
N LEU A 32 36.10 0.23 18.19
CA LEU A 32 36.60 1.24 17.27
C LEU A 32 37.29 2.38 18.05
N PHE A 33 36.63 2.88 19.09
CA PHE A 33 37.13 3.96 19.92
C PHE A 33 38.39 3.58 20.70
N SER A 34 38.56 2.28 21.03
CA SER A 34 39.79 1.77 21.64
C SER A 34 40.89 1.42 20.64
N GLY A 35 40.67 1.61 19.33
CA GLY A 35 41.63 1.25 18.28
C GLY A 35 41.80 -0.26 18.08
N GLU A 36 40.90 -1.07 18.63
CA GLU A 36 40.87 -2.51 18.44
C GLU A 36 40.15 -2.90 17.14
N PRO A 37 40.53 -4.01 16.48
CA PRO A 37 39.85 -4.46 15.28
C PRO A 37 38.41 -4.91 15.60
N LEU A 38 37.45 -4.39 14.83
CA LEU A 38 36.02 -4.66 14.95
C LEU A 38 35.69 -6.15 14.81
N PHE A 39 36.43 -6.83 13.94
CA PHE A 39 36.25 -8.24 13.62
C PHE A 39 37.55 -9.03 13.77
N ALA A 40 37.43 -10.28 14.21
CA ALA A 40 38.57 -11.17 14.40
C ALA A 40 39.31 -11.50 13.09
N HIS A 41 38.62 -11.45 11.94
CA HIS A 41 39.24 -11.75 10.65
C HIS A 41 40.43 -10.82 10.36
N VAL A 42 40.41 -9.57 10.84
CA VAL A 42 41.52 -8.61 10.65
C VAL A 42 42.80 -9.13 11.31
N LYS A 43 42.70 -9.69 12.52
CA LYS A 43 43.85 -10.31 13.21
C LYS A 43 44.31 -11.58 12.49
N LEU A 44 43.36 -12.43 12.08
CA LEU A 44 43.65 -13.70 11.41
C LEU A 44 44.30 -13.54 10.03
N ILE A 45 43.96 -12.47 9.30
CA ILE A 45 44.62 -12.11 8.03
C ILE A 45 46.06 -11.63 8.30
N LYS A 46 46.26 -10.76 9.30
CA LYS A 46 47.60 -10.29 9.69
C LYS A 46 48.51 -11.44 10.14
N GLU A 47 47.96 -12.43 10.85
CA GLU A 47 48.64 -13.64 11.28
C GLU A 47 48.86 -14.67 10.15
N ARG A 48 48.44 -14.37 8.92
CA ARG A 48 48.47 -15.28 7.76
C ARG A 48 47.79 -16.64 8.03
N LYS A 49 46.70 -16.62 8.81
CA LYS A 49 45.82 -17.79 9.01
C LYS A 49 44.66 -17.81 8.02
N ILE A 50 44.15 -16.63 7.67
CA ILE A 50 43.16 -16.44 6.60
C ILE A 50 43.88 -15.91 5.36
N HIS A 51 43.69 -16.59 4.24
CA HIS A 51 44.17 -16.18 2.92
C HIS A 51 42.98 -15.90 2.01
N VAL A 52 43.00 -14.76 1.33
CA VAL A 52 41.90 -14.32 0.48
C VAL A 52 42.38 -14.35 -0.96
N PHE A 53 41.61 -14.99 -1.84
CA PHE A 53 41.96 -15.13 -3.25
C PHE A 53 40.75 -14.85 -4.15
N PRO A 54 40.95 -14.23 -5.33
CA PRO A 54 39.84 -13.88 -6.21
C PRO A 54 39.25 -15.10 -6.94
N ALA A 55 40.06 -16.11 -7.24
CA ALA A 55 39.66 -17.26 -8.04
C ALA A 55 40.44 -18.55 -7.69
N VAL A 56 39.89 -19.71 -8.05
CA VAL A 56 40.52 -21.04 -7.84
C VAL A 56 41.80 -21.22 -8.66
N HIS A 57 41.90 -20.57 -9.81
CA HIS A 57 43.03 -20.69 -10.72
C HIS A 57 44.10 -19.61 -10.49
N SER A 58 44.04 -18.86 -9.37
CA SER A 58 45.07 -17.88 -9.08
C SER A 58 46.40 -18.59 -8.81
N VAL A 59 47.48 -18.06 -9.40
CA VAL A 59 48.84 -18.63 -9.26
C VAL A 59 49.26 -18.68 -7.78
N GLU A 60 48.87 -17.66 -7.02
CA GLU A 60 49.17 -17.56 -5.59
C GLU A 60 48.44 -18.61 -4.75
N LEU A 61 47.19 -18.96 -5.10
CA LEU A 61 46.47 -20.03 -4.42
C LEU A 61 47.15 -21.37 -4.69
N LEU A 62 47.48 -21.65 -5.96
CA LEU A 62 48.12 -22.91 -6.37
C LEU A 62 49.49 -23.10 -5.71
N THR A 63 50.24 -22.02 -5.50
CA THR A 63 51.57 -22.07 -4.86
C THR A 63 51.46 -22.25 -3.34
N ASN A 64 50.41 -21.72 -2.71
CA ASN A 64 50.23 -21.70 -1.26
C ASN A 64 49.16 -22.68 -0.75
N TRP A 65 48.64 -23.56 -1.60
CA TRP A 65 47.60 -24.52 -1.22
C TRP A 65 48.15 -25.58 -0.27
N GLN A 66 47.49 -25.77 0.87
CA GLN A 66 47.88 -26.74 1.90
C GLN A 66 46.65 -27.42 2.47
N GLU A 67 46.68 -28.75 2.59
CA GLU A 67 45.63 -29.56 3.23
C GLU A 67 46.17 -30.23 4.50
N PRO A 68 45.38 -30.35 5.58
CA PRO A 68 43.96 -30.03 5.70
C PRO A 68 43.69 -28.53 5.83
N CYS A 69 42.62 -28.04 5.19
CA CYS A 69 42.22 -26.63 5.20
C CYS A 69 40.71 -26.43 5.38
N VAL A 70 40.32 -25.19 5.62
CA VAL A 70 38.91 -24.75 5.59
C VAL A 70 38.76 -23.77 4.46
N VAL A 71 37.74 -23.96 3.61
CA VAL A 71 37.51 -23.05 2.47
C VAL A 71 36.12 -22.46 2.53
N PHE A 72 36.05 -21.14 2.47
CA PHE A 72 34.82 -20.37 2.30
C PHE A 72 34.68 -19.98 0.83
N CYS A 73 33.60 -20.45 0.21
CA CYS A 73 33.22 -20.10 -1.15
C CYS A 73 31.80 -19.55 -1.19
N PRO A 74 31.53 -18.54 -2.03
CA PRO A 74 30.19 -18.04 -2.25
C PRO A 74 29.35 -19.01 -3.08
N HIS A 75 28.03 -18.77 -3.09
CA HIS A 75 26.95 -19.48 -3.80
C HIS A 75 26.29 -20.64 -3.06
N TRP A 76 25.11 -20.36 -2.50
CA TRP A 76 24.21 -21.33 -1.86
C TRP A 76 23.72 -22.44 -2.82
N SER A 77 23.64 -22.17 -4.12
CA SER A 77 23.11 -23.12 -5.10
C SER A 77 24.08 -24.24 -5.49
N LEU A 78 25.38 -24.09 -5.18
CA LEU A 78 26.45 -25.01 -5.61
C LEU A 78 26.52 -25.24 -7.13
N ARG A 79 25.92 -24.35 -7.92
CA ARG A 79 25.89 -24.43 -9.40
C ARG A 79 26.88 -23.49 -10.08
N LEU A 80 27.34 -22.47 -9.36
CA LEU A 80 28.13 -21.37 -9.90
C LEU A 80 29.34 -21.10 -9.01
N GLY A 81 30.38 -20.55 -9.62
CA GLY A 81 31.55 -20.05 -8.91
C GLY A 81 32.54 -21.14 -8.47
N PRO A 82 33.48 -20.79 -7.57
CA PRO A 82 34.64 -21.62 -7.22
C PRO A 82 34.26 -22.95 -6.56
N VAL A 83 33.10 -22.99 -5.88
CA VAL A 83 32.62 -24.17 -5.16
C VAL A 83 32.42 -25.39 -6.07
N VAL A 84 32.04 -25.19 -7.34
CA VAL A 84 31.82 -26.30 -8.29
C VAL A 84 33.12 -27.06 -8.56
N HIS A 85 34.23 -26.34 -8.71
CA HIS A 85 35.53 -26.95 -8.96
C HIS A 85 36.06 -27.70 -7.74
N LEU A 86 35.92 -27.10 -6.56
CA LEU A 86 36.35 -27.73 -5.30
C LEU A 86 35.51 -28.95 -4.95
N LEU A 87 34.19 -28.89 -5.16
CA LEU A 87 33.30 -30.03 -4.93
C LEU A 87 33.62 -31.21 -5.86
N ARG A 88 33.96 -30.97 -7.12
CA ARG A 88 34.41 -32.04 -8.03
C ARG A 88 35.69 -32.72 -7.56
N TYR A 89 36.55 -32.00 -6.85
CA TYR A 89 37.79 -32.53 -6.30
C TYR A 89 37.53 -33.31 -4.99
N TRP A 90 36.75 -32.75 -4.06
CA TRP A 90 36.53 -33.34 -2.74
C TRP A 90 35.35 -34.32 -2.64
N CYS A 91 34.43 -34.37 -3.62
CA CYS A 91 33.25 -35.23 -3.51
C CYS A 91 33.58 -36.71 -3.31
N SER A 92 34.73 -37.16 -3.81
CA SER A 92 35.19 -38.55 -3.72
C SER A 92 35.97 -38.86 -2.44
N ASP A 93 36.32 -37.87 -1.63
CA ASP A 93 37.10 -38.06 -0.39
C ASP A 93 36.17 -38.17 0.85
N PRO A 94 36.18 -39.29 1.58
CA PRO A 94 35.37 -39.46 2.79
C PRO A 94 35.82 -38.62 3.99
N ASN A 95 37.03 -38.06 3.96
CA ASN A 95 37.55 -37.19 5.01
C ASN A 95 37.10 -35.73 4.85
N SER A 96 36.58 -35.39 3.68
CA SER A 96 36.06 -34.07 3.37
C SER A 96 34.67 -33.85 4.00
N LEU A 97 34.39 -32.60 4.37
CA LEU A 97 33.13 -32.17 4.96
C LEU A 97 32.61 -30.92 4.26
N LEU A 98 31.40 -31.01 3.71
CA LEU A 98 30.66 -29.88 3.18
C LEU A 98 29.65 -29.39 4.22
N ILE A 99 29.73 -28.10 4.57
CA ILE A 99 28.78 -27.43 5.45
C ILE A 99 27.92 -26.50 4.60
N LEU A 100 26.60 -26.68 4.65
CA LEU A 100 25.63 -25.87 3.91
C LEU A 100 24.64 -25.21 4.86
N GLU A 101 24.07 -24.10 4.44
CA GLU A 101 22.89 -23.56 5.10
C GLU A 101 21.68 -24.48 4.86
N GLY A 102 20.97 -24.81 5.94
CA GLY A 102 19.78 -25.65 5.90
C GLY A 102 18.59 -24.88 5.31
N GLY A 103 18.08 -25.38 4.19
CA GLY A 103 16.90 -24.86 3.49
C GLY A 103 16.39 -25.90 2.48
N ASP A 104 15.20 -25.66 1.93
CA ASP A 104 14.50 -26.65 1.08
C ASP A 104 15.31 -27.02 -0.19
N ASP A 105 16.18 -26.13 -0.67
CA ASP A 105 16.98 -26.33 -1.88
C ASP A 105 18.29 -27.10 -1.68
N ALA A 106 18.73 -27.34 -0.44
CA ALA A 106 20.06 -27.92 -0.18
C ALA A 106 20.21 -29.33 -0.79
N ASN A 107 19.15 -30.14 -0.73
CA ASN A 107 19.15 -31.49 -1.31
C ASN A 107 19.23 -31.45 -2.85
N LEU A 108 18.52 -30.51 -3.49
CA LEU A 108 18.54 -30.30 -4.94
C LEU A 108 19.90 -29.77 -5.41
N ALA A 109 20.54 -28.93 -4.59
CA ALA A 109 21.88 -28.41 -4.86
C ALA A 109 22.95 -29.53 -4.93
N ILE A 110 22.80 -30.61 -4.16
CA ILE A 110 23.81 -31.68 -4.10
C ILE A 110 23.66 -32.71 -5.23
N LEU A 111 22.48 -32.84 -5.85
CA LEU A 111 22.17 -33.88 -6.84
C LEU A 111 23.24 -34.09 -7.94
N PRO A 112 23.85 -33.05 -8.55
CA PRO A 112 24.84 -33.24 -9.62
C PRO A 112 26.16 -33.88 -9.16
N PHE A 113 26.42 -33.91 -7.86
CA PHE A 113 27.66 -34.42 -7.28
C PHE A 113 27.50 -35.85 -6.73
N LYS A 114 26.32 -36.47 -6.88
CA LYS A 114 26.10 -37.87 -6.47
C LYS A 114 26.62 -38.84 -7.54
N PRO A 115 27.21 -39.99 -7.15
CA PRO A 115 27.48 -40.41 -5.77
C PRO A 115 28.69 -39.66 -5.16
N MET A 116 28.60 -39.31 -3.87
CA MET A 116 29.69 -38.65 -3.13
C MET A 116 30.03 -39.43 -1.87
N ALA A 117 31.33 -39.57 -1.58
CA ALA A 117 31.84 -40.13 -0.33
C ALA A 117 31.97 -39.06 0.77
N MET A 118 32.09 -37.80 0.37
CA MET A 118 32.18 -36.64 1.25
C MET A 118 30.95 -36.51 2.16
N LYS A 119 31.18 -36.13 3.42
CA LYS A 119 30.10 -35.90 4.40
C LYS A 119 29.45 -34.53 4.13
N VAL A 120 28.13 -34.46 4.26
CA VAL A 120 27.38 -33.20 4.15
C VAL A 120 26.66 -32.91 5.45
N LEU A 121 26.89 -31.72 6.00
CA LEU A 121 26.24 -31.19 7.20
C LEU A 121 25.41 -29.96 6.82
N GLN A 122 24.12 -30.00 7.13
CA GLN A 122 23.23 -28.85 6.97
C GLN A 122 23.08 -28.14 8.32
N CYS A 123 23.41 -26.85 8.34
CA CYS A 123 23.42 -25.99 9.52
C CYS A 123 22.43 -24.84 9.33
N SER A 124 21.69 -24.46 10.37
CA SER A 124 20.84 -23.26 10.33
C SER A 124 21.62 -22.04 10.79
N PHE A 125 22.01 -21.16 9.85
CA PHE A 125 22.66 -19.90 10.16
C PHE A 125 21.60 -18.79 10.32
N LEU A 126 20.79 -18.92 11.37
CA LEU A 126 19.64 -18.04 11.62
C LEU A 126 20.05 -16.56 11.66
N SER A 127 19.70 -15.81 10.61
CA SER A 127 19.86 -14.35 10.54
C SER A 127 18.55 -13.59 10.85
N GLY A 128 17.46 -14.33 11.09
CA GLY A 128 16.12 -13.78 11.32
C GLY A 128 15.65 -13.84 12.78
N ILE A 129 14.43 -13.34 13.01
CA ILE A 129 13.76 -13.45 14.31
C ILE A 129 13.34 -14.91 14.52
N SER A 130 13.79 -15.51 15.63
CA SER A 130 13.31 -16.83 16.02
C SER A 130 11.84 -16.78 16.43
N LEU A 131 11.07 -17.83 16.13
CA LEU A 131 9.64 -17.91 16.48
C LEU A 131 9.38 -17.66 17.98
N GLN A 132 10.32 -18.08 18.84
CA GLN A 132 10.27 -17.86 20.29
C GLN A 132 10.30 -16.38 20.69
N LYS A 133 10.90 -15.51 19.86
CA LYS A 133 10.99 -14.05 20.11
C LYS A 133 9.76 -13.28 19.60
N VAL A 134 8.94 -13.90 18.75
CA VAL A 134 7.77 -13.23 18.14
C VAL A 134 6.72 -12.91 19.19
N GLN A 135 6.38 -13.84 20.08
CA GLN A 135 5.37 -13.60 21.12
C GLN A 135 5.78 -12.50 22.13
N PRO A 136 7.01 -12.48 22.67
CA PRO A 136 7.49 -11.34 23.46
C PRO A 136 7.41 -10.00 22.72
N LEU A 137 7.77 -9.98 21.43
CA LEU A 137 7.71 -8.77 20.60
C LEU A 137 6.28 -8.26 20.43
N LEU A 138 5.32 -9.17 20.16
CA LEU A 138 3.90 -8.83 20.06
C LEU A 138 3.34 -8.29 21.38
N LYS A 139 3.75 -8.86 22.51
CA LYS A 139 3.37 -8.37 23.84
C LYS A 139 3.92 -6.97 24.13
N ALA A 140 5.14 -6.67 23.67
CA ALA A 140 5.77 -5.37 23.86
C ALA A 140 5.17 -4.27 22.95
N LEU A 141 4.87 -4.61 21.70
CA LEU A 141 4.38 -3.65 20.70
C LEU A 141 2.87 -3.41 20.76
N GLN A 142 2.09 -4.39 21.21
CA GLN A 142 0.62 -4.34 21.26
C GLN A 142 -0.03 -3.72 19.99
N PRO A 143 0.26 -4.27 18.80
CA PRO A 143 -0.21 -3.67 17.55
C PRO A 143 -1.73 -3.81 17.40
N LYS A 144 -2.41 -2.75 16.95
CA LYS A 144 -3.87 -2.79 16.67
C LYS A 144 -4.23 -3.77 15.55
N LEU A 145 -3.37 -3.82 14.53
CA LEU A 145 -3.53 -4.65 13.34
C LEU A 145 -2.22 -5.37 13.06
N LEU A 146 -2.29 -6.68 12.84
CA LEU A 146 -1.14 -7.52 12.55
C LEU A 146 -1.30 -8.18 11.17
N LEU A 147 -0.33 -7.94 10.28
CA LEU A 147 -0.22 -8.66 9.02
C LEU A 147 0.67 -9.89 9.22
N PHE A 148 0.18 -11.08 8.87
CA PHE A 148 0.91 -12.32 9.12
C PHE A 148 0.90 -13.28 7.91
N PRO A 149 2.07 -13.75 7.44
CA PRO A 149 2.14 -14.68 6.30
C PRO A 149 1.35 -15.98 6.56
N LYS A 150 0.59 -16.45 5.56
CA LYS A 150 -0.21 -17.68 5.64
C LYS A 150 0.65 -18.92 5.95
N ASP A 151 1.84 -19.01 5.37
CA ASP A 151 2.74 -20.19 5.49
C ASP A 151 3.29 -20.40 6.91
N LEU A 152 3.27 -19.36 7.73
CA LEU A 152 3.77 -19.40 9.11
C LEU A 152 2.66 -19.64 10.14
N ARG A 153 1.41 -19.74 9.70
CA ARG A 153 0.23 -19.86 10.58
C ARG A 153 0.31 -21.09 11.48
N CYS A 154 0.70 -22.24 10.93
CA CYS A 154 0.80 -23.48 11.71
C CYS A 154 1.97 -23.48 12.71
N LYS A 155 2.89 -22.51 12.61
CA LYS A 155 4.12 -22.45 13.42
C LYS A 155 3.99 -21.51 14.62
N ILE A 156 3.00 -20.61 14.66
CA ILE A 156 2.81 -19.64 15.75
C ILE A 156 1.32 -19.54 16.12
N GLN A 157 1.01 -19.81 17.38
CA GLN A 157 -0.25 -19.37 17.98
C GLN A 157 -0.10 -17.91 18.44
N ILE A 158 -0.81 -17.02 17.76
CA ILE A 158 -0.92 -15.60 18.11
C ILE A 158 -2.21 -15.42 18.90
N SER A 159 -2.14 -14.69 20.02
CA SER A 159 -3.30 -14.42 20.89
C SER A 159 -4.34 -13.55 20.18
N GLU A 160 -5.62 -13.78 20.48
CA GLU A 160 -6.81 -13.24 19.79
C GLU A 160 -7.04 -11.73 19.96
N ALA A 161 -6.19 -11.02 20.72
CA ALA A 161 -6.42 -9.62 21.09
C ALA A 161 -6.27 -8.62 19.92
N ASN A 162 -5.65 -9.02 18.80
CA ASN A 162 -5.36 -8.14 17.67
C ASN A 162 -6.17 -8.56 16.44
N THR A 163 -6.55 -7.59 15.60
CA THR A 163 -7.06 -7.93 14.26
C THR A 163 -5.90 -8.51 13.45
N ILE A 164 -6.02 -9.77 13.02
CA ILE A 164 -4.98 -10.44 12.24
C ILE A 164 -5.47 -10.57 10.79
N ILE A 165 -4.72 -10.00 9.86
CA ILE A 165 -4.93 -10.21 8.42
C ILE A 165 -3.82 -11.11 7.91
N HIS A 166 -4.22 -12.19 7.27
CA HIS A 166 -3.30 -13.14 6.67
C HIS A 166 -3.08 -12.83 5.20
N TYR A 167 -1.83 -12.95 4.76
CA TYR A 167 -1.47 -12.67 3.37
C TYR A 167 -0.65 -13.79 2.74
N SER A 168 -0.83 -13.92 1.44
CA SER A 168 0.04 -14.67 0.52
C SER A 168 0.80 -13.71 -0.39
N GLU A 169 1.90 -14.18 -0.97
CA GLU A 169 2.60 -13.41 -2.00
C GLU A 169 1.65 -13.03 -3.13
N ASN A 170 1.78 -11.79 -3.64
CA ASN A 170 0.97 -11.22 -4.73
C ASN A 170 -0.52 -11.01 -4.42
N GLU A 171 -0.94 -11.04 -3.15
CA GLU A 171 -2.31 -10.72 -2.73
C GLU A 171 -2.46 -9.23 -2.43
N THR A 172 -3.52 -8.60 -2.96
CA THR A 172 -3.89 -7.23 -2.58
C THR A 172 -4.76 -7.26 -1.33
N LEU A 173 -4.33 -6.59 -0.27
CA LEU A 173 -5.05 -6.54 1.00
C LEU A 173 -5.75 -5.19 1.17
N CYS A 174 -7.04 -5.22 1.50
CA CYS A 174 -7.76 -4.03 1.91
C CYS A 174 -7.50 -3.75 3.39
N MET A 175 -6.79 -2.65 3.66
CA MET A 175 -6.48 -2.24 5.02
C MET A 175 -7.67 -1.51 5.65
N PRO A 176 -8.16 -1.92 6.83
CA PRO A 176 -9.23 -1.20 7.49
C PRO A 176 -8.71 0.18 7.91
N SER A 177 -9.31 1.24 7.36
CA SER A 177 -9.01 2.60 7.79
C SER A 177 -9.71 2.86 9.12
N SER A 178 -8.92 3.07 10.18
CA SER A 178 -9.45 3.48 11.50
C SER A 178 -10.00 4.92 11.52
N LYS A 179 -9.86 5.67 10.43
CA LYS A 179 -10.26 7.08 10.37
C LYS A 179 -11.67 7.19 9.78
N GLU A 180 -12.61 7.64 10.60
CA GLU A 180 -13.98 8.01 10.16
C GLU A 180 -13.97 9.29 9.30
N SER A 181 -12.95 10.13 9.46
CA SER A 181 -12.75 11.36 8.70
C SER A 181 -11.35 11.43 8.11
N THR A 182 -11.26 11.88 6.85
CA THR A 182 -9.98 12.12 6.17
C THR A 182 -9.75 13.62 6.11
N GLU A 183 -8.55 14.05 6.52
CA GLU A 183 -8.11 15.42 6.32
C GLU A 183 -7.72 15.59 4.85
N ILE A 184 -8.30 16.61 4.20
CA ILE A 184 -8.06 16.94 2.80
C ILE A 184 -7.58 18.38 2.75
N ASP A 185 -6.41 18.61 2.15
CA ASP A 185 -5.91 19.95 1.86
C ASP A 185 -6.63 20.47 0.60
N ILE A 186 -7.37 21.57 0.72
CA ILE A 186 -8.11 22.16 -0.39
C ILE A 186 -7.33 23.36 -0.92
N ALA A 187 -7.12 23.43 -2.23
CA ALA A 187 -6.45 24.57 -2.87
C ALA A 187 -7.23 25.88 -2.60
N THR A 188 -6.51 26.98 -2.42
CA THR A 188 -7.09 28.28 -1.98
C THR A 188 -8.13 28.82 -2.96
N ASP A 189 -7.96 28.56 -4.25
CA ASP A 189 -8.89 28.93 -5.31
C ASP A 189 -10.22 28.17 -5.20
N LEU A 190 -10.20 26.87 -4.85
CA LEU A 190 -11.40 26.10 -4.54
C LEU A 190 -12.02 26.49 -3.19
N ALA A 191 -11.19 26.75 -2.18
CA ALA A 191 -11.65 27.19 -0.86
C ALA A 191 -12.42 28.51 -0.92
N SER A 192 -12.02 29.41 -1.82
CA SER A 192 -12.71 30.67 -2.06
C SER A 192 -14.12 30.52 -2.65
N GLN A 193 -14.44 29.35 -3.21
CA GLN A 193 -15.74 29.02 -3.81
C GLN A 193 -16.69 28.34 -2.82
N PHE A 194 -16.36 28.32 -1.52
CA PHE A 194 -17.24 27.73 -0.51
C PHE A 194 -18.55 28.51 -0.39
N HIS A 195 -19.61 27.86 -0.86
CA HIS A 195 -20.98 28.27 -0.62
C HIS A 195 -21.56 27.29 0.40
N TRP A 196 -21.57 27.69 1.65
CA TRP A 196 -22.07 26.86 2.75
C TRP A 196 -23.59 26.81 2.72
N LYS A 197 -24.15 25.61 2.76
CA LYS A 197 -25.58 25.36 2.91
C LYS A 197 -25.82 24.45 4.11
N THR A 198 -26.74 24.84 5.00
CA THR A 198 -27.08 24.03 6.19
C THR A 198 -28.15 23.01 5.82
N LEU A 199 -27.78 21.73 5.84
CA LEU A 199 -28.69 20.61 5.59
C LEU A 199 -29.02 19.92 6.92
N LYS A 200 -30.25 20.10 7.42
CA LYS A 200 -30.79 19.56 8.69
C LYS A 200 -29.97 19.92 9.95
N GLN A 201 -28.73 19.46 10.06
CA GLN A 201 -27.75 19.70 11.15
C GLN A 201 -26.28 19.79 10.69
N GLU A 202 -25.97 19.57 9.40
CA GLU A 202 -24.59 19.62 8.88
C GLU A 202 -24.44 20.72 7.82
N THR A 203 -23.30 21.42 7.83
CA THR A 203 -22.96 22.42 6.81
C THR A 203 -22.24 21.75 5.66
N VAL A 204 -22.85 21.76 4.48
CA VAL A 204 -22.31 21.14 3.28
C VAL A 204 -21.96 22.23 2.26
N THR A 205 -20.88 22.01 1.52
CA THR A 205 -20.52 22.81 0.35
C THR A 205 -20.09 21.88 -0.77
N ARG A 206 -20.47 22.20 -2.02
CA ARG A 206 -20.09 21.41 -3.19
C ARG A 206 -18.83 21.98 -3.80
N LEU A 207 -17.87 21.10 -4.04
CA LEU A 207 -16.60 21.42 -4.68
C LEU A 207 -16.38 20.46 -5.84
N ASP A 208 -16.12 21.03 -7.01
CA ASP A 208 -15.68 20.26 -8.17
C ASP A 208 -14.16 20.45 -8.30
N GLY A 209 -13.41 19.35 -8.23
CA GLY A 209 -11.95 19.35 -8.30
C GLY A 209 -11.40 17.95 -8.52
N GLU A 210 -10.10 17.87 -8.80
CA GLU A 210 -9.37 16.62 -8.91
C GLU A 210 -8.71 16.29 -7.58
N LEU A 211 -8.98 15.08 -7.07
CA LEU A 211 -8.42 14.58 -5.82
C LEU A 211 -7.10 13.86 -6.09
N PHE A 212 -6.02 14.42 -5.59
CA PHE A 212 -4.69 13.83 -5.67
C PHE A 212 -4.21 13.39 -4.28
N MET A 213 -3.25 12.47 -4.26
CA MET A 213 -2.55 12.07 -3.04
C MET A 213 -1.08 12.41 -3.21
N ASP A 214 -0.59 13.36 -2.40
CA ASP A 214 0.81 13.77 -2.39
C ASP A 214 1.34 13.64 -0.96
N GLN A 215 2.47 12.93 -0.80
CA GLN A 215 3.12 12.68 0.49
C GLN A 215 2.17 12.13 1.59
N GLY A 216 1.20 11.29 1.21
CA GLY A 216 0.23 10.72 2.15
C GLY A 216 -0.85 11.68 2.64
N LYS A 217 -0.95 12.87 2.04
CA LYS A 217 -2.07 13.80 2.23
C LYS A 217 -2.93 13.85 0.97
N HIS A 218 -4.23 13.84 1.17
CA HIS A 218 -5.17 14.07 0.09
C HIS A 218 -5.24 15.56 -0.19
N ARG A 219 -5.07 15.95 -1.45
CA ARG A 219 -5.16 17.33 -1.92
C ARG A 219 -6.24 17.45 -2.98
N LEU A 220 -7.16 18.38 -2.79
CA LEU A 220 -8.16 18.73 -3.79
C LEU A 220 -7.69 19.96 -4.56
N LEU A 221 -7.40 19.78 -5.85
CA LEU A 221 -6.97 20.83 -6.76
C LEU A 221 -8.09 21.18 -7.73
N SER A 222 -8.14 22.43 -8.19
CA SER A 222 -9.04 22.82 -9.28
C SER A 222 -8.66 22.03 -10.53
N GLY A 223 -9.56 21.15 -10.98
CA GLY A 223 -9.32 20.35 -12.18
C GLY A 223 -9.19 21.27 -13.39
N PHE A 224 -8.17 21.05 -14.22
CA PHE A 224 -8.09 21.73 -15.51
C PHE A 224 -9.30 21.30 -16.33
N ARG A 225 -10.35 22.13 -16.39
CA ARG A 225 -11.47 21.92 -17.31
C ARG A 225 -10.91 21.93 -18.73
N GLN A 226 -10.63 20.75 -19.28
CA GLN A 226 -10.60 20.59 -20.74
C GLN A 226 -11.96 21.05 -21.25
N ALA A 227 -11.94 21.99 -22.19
CA ALA A 227 -13.11 22.75 -22.64
C ALA A 227 -14.18 21.91 -23.39
N ASP A 228 -14.04 20.59 -23.45
CA ASP A 228 -14.77 19.72 -24.38
C ASP A 228 -15.85 18.82 -23.75
N SER A 229 -16.14 18.91 -22.46
CA SER A 229 -17.33 18.24 -21.87
C SER A 229 -18.48 19.21 -21.61
N LYS A 230 -19.19 19.62 -22.66
CA LYS A 230 -20.49 20.33 -22.56
C LYS A 230 -21.65 19.43 -22.12
N GLN A 231 -21.39 18.44 -21.26
CA GLN A 231 -22.43 17.74 -20.53
C GLN A 231 -22.27 18.15 -19.06
N HIS A 232 -22.92 19.24 -18.69
CA HIS A 232 -23.17 19.51 -17.27
C HIS A 232 -23.86 18.27 -16.71
N ARG A 233 -23.21 17.60 -15.74
CA ARG A 233 -23.88 16.55 -14.97
C ARG A 233 -25.18 17.15 -14.41
N PRO A 234 -26.34 16.50 -14.58
CA PRO A 234 -27.60 17.04 -14.13
C PRO A 234 -27.54 17.30 -12.61
N LEU A 235 -27.98 18.48 -12.18
CA LEU A 235 -28.11 18.84 -10.78
C LEU A 235 -29.03 17.82 -10.09
N LEU A 236 -28.62 17.30 -8.93
CA LEU A 236 -29.45 16.38 -8.17
C LEU A 236 -30.30 17.21 -7.21
N HIS A 237 -31.50 17.61 -7.62
CA HIS A 237 -32.38 18.41 -6.77
C HIS A 237 -32.83 17.60 -5.54
N TRP A 238 -32.67 18.18 -4.35
CA TRP A 238 -33.08 17.56 -3.10
C TRP A 238 -34.14 18.42 -2.39
N GLY A 239 -35.28 17.80 -2.07
CA GLY A 239 -36.40 18.45 -1.38
C GLY A 239 -37.67 18.52 -2.22
N SER A 240 -38.72 19.13 -1.64
CA SER A 240 -39.98 19.42 -2.35
C SER A 240 -40.07 20.92 -2.64
N PRO A 241 -40.48 21.33 -3.84
CA PRO A 241 -40.57 22.74 -4.18
C PRO A 241 -41.70 23.41 -3.39
N ASP A 242 -41.43 24.56 -2.76
CA ASP A 242 -42.49 25.36 -2.17
C ASP A 242 -43.37 25.92 -3.31
N LEU A 243 -44.59 25.40 -3.41
CA LEU A 243 -45.57 25.72 -4.45
C LEU A 243 -45.84 27.24 -4.55
N LYS A 244 -45.82 27.98 -3.43
CA LYS A 244 -46.05 29.43 -3.44
C LYS A 244 -44.85 30.19 -4.01
N ARG A 245 -43.65 29.75 -3.66
CA ARG A 245 -42.40 30.31 -4.19
C ARG A 245 -42.25 29.99 -5.68
N LEU A 246 -42.62 28.77 -6.08
CA LEU A 246 -42.62 28.34 -7.48
C LEU A 246 -43.58 29.17 -8.33
N LEU A 247 -44.81 29.44 -7.88
CA LEU A 247 -45.73 30.35 -8.58
C LEU A 247 -45.17 31.78 -8.70
N THR A 248 -44.46 32.24 -7.68
CA THR A 248 -43.84 33.57 -7.70
C THR A 248 -42.71 33.63 -8.74
N GLU A 249 -41.90 32.59 -8.88
CA GLU A 249 -40.85 32.52 -9.91
C GLU A 249 -41.43 32.32 -11.32
N LEU A 250 -42.46 31.48 -11.47
CA LEU A 250 -43.15 31.29 -12.74
C LEU A 250 -43.77 32.59 -13.25
N SER A 251 -44.41 33.37 -12.36
CA SER A 251 -44.98 34.68 -12.73
C SER A 251 -43.93 35.71 -13.13
N LYS A 252 -42.74 35.73 -12.48
CA LYS A 252 -41.60 36.54 -12.93
C LYS A 252 -41.11 36.16 -14.31
N MET A 253 -41.21 34.88 -14.67
CA MET A 253 -40.85 34.36 -15.99
C MET A 253 -41.96 34.52 -17.04
N GLY A 254 -43.08 35.18 -16.69
CA GLY A 254 -44.22 35.43 -17.59
C GLY A 254 -45.12 34.21 -17.80
N ILE A 255 -45.09 33.23 -16.89
CA ILE A 255 -45.91 32.02 -16.94
C ILE A 255 -47.03 32.16 -15.89
N THR A 256 -48.28 32.10 -16.34
CA THR A 256 -49.45 32.26 -15.47
C THR A 256 -50.02 30.89 -15.10
N GLY A 257 -50.05 30.58 -13.80
CA GLY A 257 -50.58 29.31 -13.31
C GLY A 257 -51.45 29.44 -12.07
N THR A 258 -52.39 28.51 -11.91
CA THR A 258 -53.30 28.41 -10.78
C THR A 258 -52.95 27.21 -9.91
N LEU A 259 -53.00 27.41 -8.59
CA LEU A 259 -52.69 26.36 -7.61
C LEU A 259 -53.95 25.56 -7.28
N LYS A 260 -53.96 24.27 -7.58
CA LYS A 260 -54.95 23.31 -7.09
C LYS A 260 -54.34 22.47 -5.98
N LYS A 261 -54.91 22.58 -4.77
CA LYS A 261 -54.51 21.77 -3.63
C LYS A 261 -55.38 20.50 -3.62
N ASN A 262 -54.76 19.31 -3.58
CA ASN A 262 -55.52 18.07 -3.42
C ASN A 262 -56.17 18.05 -2.02
N MET A 263 -57.49 17.84 -1.99
CA MET A 263 -58.31 17.76 -0.78
C MET A 263 -58.41 16.31 -0.29
N ASP A 264 -57.29 15.61 -0.14
CA ASP A 264 -57.29 14.27 0.44
C ASP A 264 -56.26 14.14 1.57
N SER A 265 -56.79 13.82 2.76
CA SER A 265 -56.16 13.59 4.06
C SER A 265 -55.56 14.80 4.78
N ALA A 266 -56.29 15.24 5.82
CA ALA A 266 -55.68 15.86 6.98
C ALA A 266 -54.64 14.90 7.55
N GLU A 267 -53.45 15.41 7.88
CA GLU A 267 -52.28 14.69 8.44
C GLU A 267 -51.21 14.17 7.44
N SER A 268 -50.74 15.01 6.51
CA SER A 268 -49.32 14.96 6.13
C SER A 268 -48.77 16.38 5.93
N LYS A 269 -47.60 16.67 6.52
CA LYS A 269 -46.93 17.98 6.46
C LYS A 269 -46.15 18.21 5.16
N ASN A 270 -46.31 17.35 4.15
CA ASN A 270 -45.56 17.39 2.91
C ASN A 270 -46.50 17.77 1.76
N ALA A 271 -46.22 18.91 1.13
CA ALA A 271 -47.12 19.60 0.21
C ALA A 271 -47.24 18.86 -1.13
N ALA A 272 -48.14 17.88 -1.23
CA ALA A 272 -48.65 17.40 -2.50
C ALA A 272 -49.56 18.48 -3.11
N GLY A 273 -49.29 18.89 -4.35
CA GLY A 273 -50.06 19.95 -5.01
C GLY A 273 -49.85 20.01 -6.51
N ILE A 274 -50.89 20.46 -7.21
CA ILE A 274 -50.93 20.54 -8.66
C ILE A 274 -50.95 22.02 -9.06
N ILE A 275 -50.08 22.42 -9.97
CA ILE A 275 -50.11 23.75 -10.59
C ILE A 275 -50.56 23.56 -12.05
N ASP A 276 -51.69 24.16 -12.39
CA ASP A 276 -52.16 24.22 -13.77
C ASP A 276 -51.68 25.54 -14.39
N ILE A 277 -50.98 25.46 -15.52
CA ILE A 277 -50.50 26.60 -16.29
C ILE A 277 -51.47 26.82 -17.44
N ASP A 278 -52.06 28.01 -17.50
CA ASP A 278 -53.07 28.38 -18.48
C ASP A 278 -52.49 29.23 -19.63
N ASP A 279 -51.32 29.86 -19.44
CA ASP A 279 -50.64 30.77 -20.38
C ASP A 279 -49.11 30.67 -20.19
N PRO A 280 -48.27 30.46 -21.24
CA PRO A 280 -48.53 30.57 -22.70
C PRO A 280 -49.09 29.31 -23.38
N GLU A 281 -48.88 28.12 -22.83
CA GLU A 281 -49.49 26.87 -23.28
C GLU A 281 -49.92 26.03 -22.08
N LYS A 282 -50.87 25.11 -22.29
CA LYS A 282 -51.36 24.23 -21.23
C LYS A 282 -50.22 23.33 -20.73
N ALA A 283 -49.86 23.49 -19.47
CA ALA A 283 -48.92 22.62 -18.77
C ALA A 283 -49.42 22.30 -17.37
N LEU A 284 -49.03 21.14 -16.84
CA LEU A 284 -49.40 20.69 -15.51
C LEU A 284 -48.13 20.30 -14.75
N ILE A 285 -47.96 20.85 -13.55
CA ILE A 285 -46.88 20.49 -12.62
C ILE A 285 -47.50 19.74 -11.46
N ASP A 286 -47.22 18.44 -11.35
CA ASP A 286 -47.68 17.57 -10.27
C ASP A 286 -46.54 17.32 -9.29
N VAL A 287 -46.61 17.93 -8.11
CA VAL A 287 -45.64 17.75 -7.04
C VAL A 287 -46.15 16.66 -6.10
N ARG A 288 -45.50 15.51 -6.10
CA ARG A 288 -45.79 14.36 -5.23
C ARG A 288 -44.71 14.17 -4.17
N GLU A 289 -44.98 13.32 -3.20
CA GLU A 289 -44.02 12.98 -2.14
C GLU A 289 -42.71 12.36 -2.68
N THR A 290 -42.79 11.60 -3.78
CA THR A 290 -41.64 10.87 -4.35
C THR A 290 -41.06 11.50 -5.61
N GLY A 291 -41.61 12.62 -6.09
CA GLY A 291 -41.11 13.29 -7.29
C GLY A 291 -42.05 14.37 -7.82
N THR A 292 -41.50 15.23 -8.70
CA THR A 292 -42.27 16.26 -9.41
C THR A 292 -42.35 15.89 -10.89
N VAL A 293 -43.55 15.88 -11.45
CA VAL A 293 -43.80 15.56 -12.86
C VAL A 293 -44.28 16.82 -13.58
N ILE A 294 -43.59 17.18 -14.67
CA ILE A 294 -44.00 18.27 -15.56
C ILE A 294 -44.62 17.63 -16.80
N ILE A 295 -45.87 18.01 -17.10
CA ILE A 295 -46.60 17.55 -18.29
C ILE A 295 -46.85 18.78 -19.17
N THR A 296 -46.23 18.83 -20.34
CA THR A 296 -46.42 19.90 -21.32
C THR A 296 -46.16 19.38 -22.73
N ALA A 297 -46.79 20.00 -23.73
CA ALA A 297 -46.56 19.68 -25.14
C ALA A 297 -45.38 20.46 -25.75
N ASP A 298 -44.98 21.59 -25.16
CA ASP A 298 -43.87 22.42 -25.64
C ASP A 298 -42.59 22.18 -24.81
N GLU A 299 -41.54 21.75 -25.49
CA GLU A 299 -40.22 21.50 -24.92
C GLU A 299 -39.56 22.79 -24.38
N ASN A 300 -39.85 23.95 -24.99
CA ASN A 300 -39.32 25.23 -24.52
C ASN A 300 -39.98 25.65 -23.21
N LEU A 301 -41.30 25.45 -23.08
CA LEU A 301 -42.03 25.64 -21.84
C LEU A 301 -41.55 24.66 -20.76
N ALA A 302 -41.31 23.39 -21.10
CA ALA A 302 -40.73 22.40 -20.18
C ALA A 302 -39.36 22.87 -19.63
N SER A 303 -38.48 23.38 -20.49
CA SER A 303 -37.17 23.90 -20.09
C SER A 303 -37.29 25.13 -19.17
N ARG A 304 -38.24 26.04 -19.43
CA ARG A 304 -38.48 27.21 -18.58
C ARG A 304 -39.05 26.83 -17.22
N ILE A 305 -39.98 25.87 -17.18
CA ILE A 305 -40.53 25.33 -15.92
C ILE A 305 -39.42 24.63 -15.14
N PHE A 306 -38.59 23.83 -15.79
CA PHE A 306 -37.46 23.16 -15.15
C PHE A 306 -36.49 24.18 -14.53
N LYS A 307 -36.17 25.28 -15.23
CA LYS A 307 -35.35 26.37 -14.68
C LYS A 307 -36.00 27.05 -13.47
N ALA A 308 -37.31 27.27 -13.49
CA ALA A 308 -38.03 27.79 -12.33
C ALA A 308 -37.95 26.83 -11.13
N ILE A 309 -38.05 25.52 -11.38
CA ILE A 309 -37.90 24.49 -10.34
C ILE A 309 -36.46 24.46 -9.81
N ASP A 310 -35.44 24.59 -10.67
CA ASP A 310 -34.03 24.68 -10.29
C ASP A 310 -33.72 25.92 -9.41
N ILE A 311 -34.44 27.02 -9.60
CA ILE A 311 -34.33 28.21 -8.72
C ILE A 311 -34.96 27.97 -7.34
N VAL A 312 -36.00 27.14 -7.28
CA VAL A 312 -36.82 26.92 -6.07
C VAL A 312 -36.29 25.74 -5.24
N LEU A 313 -35.80 24.70 -5.89
CA LEU A 313 -35.20 23.53 -5.29
C LEU A 313 -33.69 23.69 -5.21
N ASP A 314 -33.13 23.43 -4.04
CA ASP A 314 -31.69 23.38 -3.89
C ASP A 314 -31.12 22.14 -4.62
N GLY A 315 -30.41 22.37 -5.72
CA GLY A 315 -29.60 21.36 -6.40
C GLY A 315 -28.37 20.98 -5.57
N ILE A 316 -28.13 19.67 -5.42
CA ILE A 316 -26.86 19.08 -5.00
C ILE A 316 -26.00 18.83 -6.23
#